data_AF-A0A938M8X2-F1
#
_entry.id   AF-A0A938M8X2-F1
#
_cell.length_a   1.000
_cell.length_b   1.000
_cell.length_c   1.000
_cell.angle_alpha   90.00
_cell.angle_beta   90.00
_cell.angle_gamma   90.00
#
_symmetry.space_group_name_H-M   'P 1'
#
loop_
_entity.id
_entity.type
_entity.pdbx_description
1 polymer ?
#
loop_
_entity_poly.entity_id
_entity_poly.type
_entity_poly.pdbx_seq_one_letter_code
_entity_poly.pdbx_strand_id
1 'polypeptide(L)' 'MQRYPAPSVLPAPKVSVGWIRGHLHCLYDFLTHIAQDTPTSPSLAEGARVHEVMDAAYRSARSGQWAMVHG' A
#
# COMPACT_ATOMS: atom_id res chain seq x y z
N MET A 1 -8.39 12.22 12.47
CA MET A 1 -9.18 12.91 11.44
C MET A 1 -8.46 14.21 11.10
N GLN A 2 -7.83 14.31 9.93
CA GLN A 2 -7.14 15.52 9.47
C GLN A 2 -8.22 16.54 9.04
N ARG A 3 -8.49 17.54 9.87
CA ARG A 3 -9.31 18.72 9.54
C ARG A 3 -8.36 19.91 9.38
N TYR A 4 -7.97 20.23 8.15
CA TYR A 4 -7.01 21.30 7.85
C TYR A 4 -7.70 22.59 7.41
N PRO A 5 -7.59 23.65 8.22
CA PRO A 5 -7.21 24.97 7.71
C PRO A 5 -5.84 25.39 8.23
N ALA A 6 -5.32 26.51 7.72
CA ALA A 6 -3.93 26.93 7.81
C ALA A 6 -3.35 27.07 9.25
N PRO A 7 -2.00 26.99 9.37
CA PRO A 7 -1.03 26.59 8.36
C PRO A 7 -0.86 25.07 8.37
N SER A 8 -1.04 24.47 7.20
CA SER A 8 -1.09 23.03 7.12
C SER A 8 0.28 22.38 7.24
N VAL A 9 0.72 21.97 8.44
CA VAL A 9 2.06 21.39 8.68
C VAL A 9 2.22 19.95 8.16
N LEU A 10 2.83 19.79 6.99
CA LEU A 10 3.31 18.51 6.49
C LEU A 10 4.81 18.33 6.83
N PRO A 11 5.23 17.17 7.38
CA PRO A 11 4.41 16.04 7.80
C PRO A 11 3.73 16.26 9.15
N ALA A 12 2.63 15.54 9.43
CA ALA A 12 1.96 15.64 10.72
C ALA A 12 2.93 15.27 11.86
N PRO A 13 3.00 16.00 12.98
CA PRO A 13 4.05 15.83 14.00
C PRO A 13 4.18 14.41 14.59
N LYS A 14 3.14 13.59 14.48
CA LYS A 14 3.07 12.23 15.01
C LYS A 14 3.51 11.14 14.03
N VAL A 15 3.86 11.47 12.78
CA VAL A 15 4.33 10.46 11.83
C VAL A 15 5.82 10.23 12.02
N SER A 16 6.21 8.96 12.05
CA SER A 16 7.63 8.62 12.10
C SER A 16 8.32 9.05 10.81
N VAL A 17 9.61 9.39 10.89
CA VAL A 17 10.37 9.77 9.71
C VAL A 17 10.44 8.64 8.67
N GLY A 18 10.44 7.38 9.12
CA GLY A 18 10.38 6.20 8.27
C GLY A 18 9.06 6.12 7.48
N TRP A 19 7.94 6.49 8.10
CA TRP A 19 6.64 6.52 7.44
C TRP A 19 6.64 7.49 6.26
N ILE A 20 7.07 8.73 6.47
CA ILE A 20 7.12 9.74 5.39
C ILE A 20 8.09 9.36 4.29
N ARG A 21 9.30 8.90 4.63
CA ARG A 21 10.28 8.50 3.62
C ARG A 21 9.79 7.35 2.75
N GLY A 22 9.14 6.35 3.37
CA GLY A 22 8.54 5.23 2.63
C GLY A 22 7.48 5.71 1.63
N HIS A 23 6.52 6.53 2.08
CA HIS A 23 5.44 7.02 1.21
C HIS A 23 5.94 7.95 0.10
N LEU A 24 6.91 8.82 0.41
CA LEU A 24 7.56 9.66 -0.61
C LEU A 24 8.29 8.82 -1.64
N HIS A 25 8.97 7.74 -1.23
CA HIS A 25 9.65 6.86 -2.16
C HIS A 25 8.66 6.07 -3.04
N CYS A 26 7.53 5.60 -2.49
CA CYS A 26 6.46 4.98 -3.29
C CYS A 26 5.94 5.94 -4.37
N LEU A 27 5.69 7.21 -4.02
CA LEU A 27 5.24 8.22 -4.99
C LEU A 27 6.32 8.52 -6.04
N TYR A 28 7.57 8.68 -5.61
CA TYR A 28 8.70 8.90 -6.51
C TYR A 28 8.85 7.75 -7.52
N ASP A 29 8.80 6.50 -7.04
CA ASP A 29 8.94 5.32 -7.90
C ASP A 29 7.82 5.23 -8.93
N PHE A 30 6.57 5.39 -8.50
CA PHE A 30 5.40 5.37 -9.38
C PHE A 30 5.47 6.44 -10.47
N LEU A 31 5.77 7.69 -10.09
CA LEU A 31 5.88 8.80 -11.03
C LEU A 31 7.07 8.65 -11.98
N THR A 32 8.18 8.09 -11.50
CA THR A 32 9.36 7.81 -12.33
C THR A 32 9.04 6.80 -13.42
N HIS A 33 8.37 5.71 -13.07
CA HIS A 33 7.98 4.67 -14.03
C HIS A 33 6.93 5.17 -15.04
N ILE A 34 6.00 6.04 -14.62
CA ILE A 34 5.10 6.75 -15.56
C ILE A 34 5.90 7.61 -16.54
N ALA A 35 6.83 8.43 -16.04
CA ALA A 35 7.60 9.35 -16.88
C ALA A 35 8.54 8.64 -17.85
N GLN A 36 9.00 7.43 -17.49
CA GLN A 36 9.91 6.61 -18.28
C GLN A 36 9.20 5.58 -19.17
N ASP A 37 7.87 5.46 -19.07
CA ASP A 37 7.08 4.42 -19.73
C ASP A 37 7.60 3.00 -19.44
N THR A 38 7.90 2.74 -18.16
CA THR A 38 8.40 1.46 -17.67
C THR A 38 7.43 0.82 -16.67
N PRO A 39 7.43 -0.52 -16.51
CA PRO A 39 6.58 -1.17 -15.52
C PRO A 39 6.98 -0.81 -14.09
N THR A 40 6.04 -0.35 -13.27
CA THR A 40 6.27 -0.12 -11.83
C THR A 40 6.25 -1.42 -11.02
N SER A 41 7.04 -1.46 -9.94
CA SER A 41 7.02 -2.51 -8.93
C SER A 41 6.93 -1.88 -7.53
N PRO A 42 5.92 -2.23 -6.71
CA PRO A 42 4.90 -3.24 -6.96
C PRO A 42 3.85 -2.79 -7.97
N SER A 43 3.46 -3.72 -8.83
CA SER A 43 2.41 -3.59 -9.82
C SER A 43 1.01 -3.82 -9.25
N LEU A 44 -0.02 -3.52 -10.03
CA LEU A 44 -1.40 -3.82 -9.66
C LEU A 44 -1.65 -5.32 -9.49
N ALA A 45 -0.99 -6.17 -10.29
CA ALA A 45 -1.11 -7.62 -10.20
C ALA A 45 -0.54 -8.15 -8.87
N GLU A 46 0.58 -7.60 -8.40
CA GLU A 46 1.12 -7.91 -7.08
C GLU A 46 0.17 -7.44 -5.96
N GLY A 47 -0.48 -6.29 -6.15
CA GLY A 47 -1.56 -5.84 -5.26
C GLY A 47 -2.73 -6.84 -5.20
N ALA A 48 -3.19 -7.33 -6.35
CA ALA A 48 -4.23 -8.36 -6.42
C ALA A 48 -3.81 -9.65 -5.70
N ARG A 49 -2.55 -10.07 -5.84
CA ARG A 49 -1.99 -11.23 -5.14
C ARG A 49 -2.05 -11.08 -3.62
N VAL A 50 -1.77 -9.89 -3.09
CA VAL A 50 -1.94 -9.61 -1.66
C VAL A 50 -3.40 -9.76 -1.25
N HIS A 51 -4.34 -9.26 -2.06
CA HIS A 51 -5.77 -9.41 -1.79
C HIS A 51 -6.25 -10.87 -1.80
N GLU A 52 -5.71 -11.72 -2.67
CA GLU A 52 -6.00 -13.17 -2.67
C GLU A 52 -5.57 -13.85 -1.37
N VAL A 53 -4.39 -13.47 -0.85
CA VAL A 53 -3.90 -13.97 0.45
C VAL A 53 -4.81 -13.50 1.58
N MET A 54 -5.21 -12.22 1.57
CA MET A 54 -6.14 -11.67 2.57
C MET A 54 -7.48 -12.41 2.55
N ASP A 55 -8.03 -12.67 1.36
CA ASP A 55 -9.28 -13.40 1.19
C ASP A 55 -9.18 -14.86 1.68
N ALA A 56 -8.08 -15.55 1.38
CA ALA A 56 -7.79 -16.87 1.93
C ALA A 56 -7.73 -16.85 3.47
N ALA A 57 -7.06 -15.85 4.06
CA ALA A 57 -7.02 -15.68 5.52
C ALA A 57 -8.42 -15.49 6.11
N TYR A 58 -9.27 -14.67 5.48
CA TYR A 58 -10.66 -14.50 5.91
C TYR A 58 -11.48 -15.80 5.78
N ARG A 59 -11.33 -16.57 4.70
CA ARG A 59 -11.97 -17.89 4.56
C ARG A 59 -11.52 -18.87 5.64
N SER A 60 -10.22 -18.88 5.93
CA SER A 60 -9.63 -19.75 6.94
C SER A 60 -10.19 -19.44 8.33
N ALA A 61 -10.22 -18.16 8.71
CA ALA A 61 -10.79 -17.72 9.99
C ALA A 61 -12.28 -18.10 10.14
N ARG A 62 -13.07 -18.01 9.06
CA ARG A 62 -14.51 -18.39 9.10
C ARG A 62 -14.74 -19.89 9.19
N SER A 63 -13.89 -20.69 8.56
CA SER A 63 -14.06 -22.15 8.48
C SER A 63 -13.35 -22.91 9.59
N GLY A 64 -12.38 -22.28 10.27
CA GLY A 64 -11.50 -22.96 11.23
C GLY A 64 -10.52 -23.94 10.57
N GLN A 65 -10.33 -23.85 9.25
CA GLN A 65 -9.48 -24.74 8.46
C GLN A 65 -8.51 -23.93 7.59
N TRP A 66 -7.47 -24.59 7.08
CA TRP A 66 -6.59 -23.98 6.09
C TRP A 66 -7.36 -23.70 4.79
N ALA A 67 -7.18 -22.50 4.24
CA ALA A 67 -7.76 -22.12 2.95
C ALA A 67 -6.65 -21.91 1.92
N MET A 68 -6.87 -22.39 0.70
CA MET A 68 -5.94 -22.19 -0.40
C MET A 68 -5.95 -20.72 -0.86
N VAL A 69 -4.77 -20.23 -1.23
CA VAL A 69 -4.60 -18.99 -2.00
C VAL A 69 -4.66 -19.36 -3.47
N HIS A 70 -5.72 -18.95 -4.15
CA HIS A 70 -5.84 -19.10 -5.61
C HIS A 70 -5.07 -17.95 -6.27
N GLY A 71 -4.49 -18.18 -7.45
CA GLY A 71 -3.81 -17.18 -8.26
C GLY A 71 -4.13 -17.34 -9.73
#